data_AF-A0A2U3PDT9-F1
#
_entry.id   AF-A0A2U3PDT9-F1
#
_cell.length_a   1.000
_cell.length_b   1.000
_cell.length_c   1.000
_cell.angle_alpha   90.00
_cell.angle_beta   90.00
_cell.angle_gamma   90.00
#
_symmetry.space_group_name_H-M   'P 1'
#
loop_
_entity.id
_entity.type
_entity.pdbx_description
1 polymer ?
#
loop_
_entity_poly.entity_id
_entity_poly.type
_entity_poly.pdbx_seq_one_letter_code
_entity_poly.pdbx_strand_id
1 'polypeptide(L)'
;MGSSHKEAARQLMREHPGTTFPVAKRAVARGTAVIPQSPAPHPIPWLRRTVRENPASCYFCGDDALIRSGGDLSVDRRRVEVYCNNDQCDAREIEVIVVDDGTEDTAARTDVRILAEYGPIVDRPASSLIEEIGDWIPGAAPAARATTSVCLFCGEPTCGPAPADAAGDTGRIRLRCNNSHCNVIDVEVLVVRDGTPWTEGRGDVHGLEKIVPRREGTQVGGATFYTPAALRFTAEEILVRRVSGPMP
;
A
#
# COMPACT_ATOMS: atom_id res chain seq x y z
N MET A 1 -26.39 -22.63 7.19
CA MET A 1 -25.82 -21.26 7.16
C MET A 1 -26.65 -20.23 6.36
N GLY A 2 -27.94 -20.45 6.05
CA GLY A 2 -28.66 -19.62 5.07
C GLY A 2 -29.65 -18.56 5.58
N SER A 3 -30.10 -18.62 6.85
CA SER A 3 -31.18 -17.75 7.35
C SER A 3 -30.66 -16.46 8.01
N SER A 4 -29.62 -16.56 8.85
CA SER A 4 -29.03 -15.42 9.58
C SER A 4 -28.51 -14.29 8.66
N HIS A 5 -27.80 -14.62 7.57
CA HIS A 5 -27.24 -13.59 6.68
C HIS A 5 -28.31 -12.85 5.86
N LYS A 6 -29.42 -13.52 5.51
CA LYS A 6 -30.52 -12.86 4.80
C LYS A 6 -31.28 -11.91 5.72
N GLU A 7 -31.38 -12.25 6.99
CA GLU A 7 -32.04 -11.43 8.00
C GLU A 7 -31.20 -10.19 8.35
N ALA A 8 -29.89 -10.36 8.55
CA ALA A 8 -28.95 -9.25 8.70
C ALA A 8 -28.92 -8.34 7.46
N ALA A 9 -28.99 -8.90 6.24
CA ALA A 9 -29.04 -8.08 5.02
C ALA A 9 -30.33 -7.25 4.93
N ARG A 10 -31.46 -7.79 5.40
CA ARG A 10 -32.73 -7.05 5.48
C ARG A 10 -32.68 -5.98 6.57
N GLN A 11 -31.99 -6.22 7.68
CA GLN A 11 -31.78 -5.22 8.72
C GLN A 11 -30.96 -4.04 8.18
N LEU A 12 -29.85 -4.32 7.48
CA LEU A 12 -29.02 -3.30 6.85
C LEU A 12 -29.81 -2.44 5.84
N MET A 13 -30.72 -3.05 5.07
CA MET A 13 -31.59 -2.30 4.15
C MET A 13 -32.58 -1.38 4.87
N ARG A 14 -33.05 -1.74 6.07
CA ARG A 14 -33.93 -0.89 6.88
C ARG A 14 -33.19 0.31 7.44
N GLU A 15 -31.93 0.10 7.82
CA GLU A 15 -31.06 1.15 8.37
C GLU A 15 -30.49 2.07 7.29
N HIS A 16 -30.38 1.60 6.04
CA HIS A 16 -29.82 2.34 4.91
C HIS A 16 -30.75 2.37 3.69
N PRO A 17 -31.78 3.25 3.69
CA PRO A 17 -32.72 3.40 2.57
C PRO A 17 -31.99 3.67 1.25
N GLY A 18 -32.28 2.87 0.22
CA GLY A 18 -31.62 2.92 -1.09
C GLY A 18 -30.59 1.81 -1.33
N THR A 19 -30.19 1.08 -0.29
CA THR A 19 -29.30 -0.09 -0.44
C THR A 19 -30.08 -1.28 -1.00
N THR A 20 -29.59 -1.86 -2.10
CA THR A 20 -30.23 -3.05 -2.71
C THR A 20 -29.89 -4.32 -1.93
N PHE A 21 -30.78 -5.32 -1.95
CA PHE A 21 -30.57 -6.59 -1.24
C PHE A 21 -29.27 -7.32 -1.62
N PRO A 22 -28.82 -7.37 -2.89
CA PRO A 22 -27.51 -7.95 -3.25
C PRO A 22 -26.32 -7.17 -2.68
N VAL A 23 -26.41 -5.84 -2.56
CA VAL A 23 -25.38 -5.00 -1.93
C VAL A 23 -25.36 -5.24 -0.42
N ALA A 24 -26.54 -5.25 0.22
CA ALA A 24 -26.66 -5.54 1.65
C ALA A 24 -26.18 -6.94 2.03
N LYS A 25 -26.48 -7.94 1.20
CA LYS A 25 -26.00 -9.32 1.38
C LYS A 25 -24.48 -9.43 1.25
N ARG A 26 -23.87 -8.68 0.33
CA ARG A 26 -22.40 -8.59 0.20
C ARG A 26 -21.77 -7.89 1.40
N ALA A 27 -22.37 -6.80 1.90
CA ALA A 27 -21.89 -6.10 3.09
C ALA A 27 -21.93 -7.01 4.35
N VAL A 28 -23.02 -7.75 4.55
CA VAL A 28 -23.15 -8.72 5.65
C VAL A 28 -22.18 -9.89 5.51
N ALA A 29 -21.93 -10.37 4.29
CA ALA A 29 -20.93 -11.41 4.05
C ALA A 29 -19.50 -10.94 4.36
N ARG A 30 -19.19 -9.65 4.15
CA ARG A 30 -17.90 -9.05 4.57
C ARG A 30 -17.82 -8.84 6.09
N GLY A 31 -18.92 -8.47 6.73
CA GLY A 31 -18.98 -8.13 8.16
C GLY A 31 -18.84 -9.29 9.16
N THR A 32 -18.61 -10.53 8.72
CA THR A 32 -18.46 -11.69 9.62
C THR A 32 -17.02 -12.08 9.95
N ALA A 33 -16.02 -11.34 9.44
CA ALA A 33 -14.67 -11.43 9.95
C ALA A 33 -14.51 -10.56 11.20
N VAL A 34 -15.07 -11.01 12.34
CA VAL A 34 -14.71 -10.44 13.65
C VAL A 34 -13.28 -10.88 13.95
N ILE A 35 -12.32 -10.06 13.55
CA ILE A 35 -10.91 -10.29 13.86
C ILE A 35 -10.68 -9.75 15.28
N PRO A 36 -10.10 -10.54 16.20
CA PRO A 36 -9.77 -10.05 17.53
C PRO A 36 -8.86 -8.83 17.42
N GLN A 37 -9.34 -7.70 17.95
CA GLN A 37 -8.56 -6.48 18.08
C GLN A 37 -7.44 -6.75 19.07
N SER A 38 -6.21 -6.90 18.56
CA SER A 38 -5.03 -6.91 19.42
C SER A 38 -4.85 -5.50 20.00
N PRO A 39 -4.58 -5.33 21.31
CA PRO A 39 -4.37 -4.03 21.96
C PRO A 39 -3.03 -3.37 21.59
N ALA A 40 -2.42 -3.78 20.49
CA ALA A 40 -1.17 -3.18 20.03
C ALA A 40 -1.50 -1.88 19.26
N PRO A 41 -0.68 -0.82 19.41
CA PRO A 41 -0.93 0.48 18.78
C PRO A 41 -1.12 0.39 17.26
N HIS A 42 -0.56 -0.64 16.63
CA HIS A 42 -0.86 -1.01 15.24
C HIS A 42 -1.20 -2.50 15.18
N PRO A 43 -2.45 -2.88 14.84
CA PRO A 43 -2.78 -4.27 14.56
C PRO A 43 -2.08 -4.73 13.28
N ILE A 44 -1.99 -6.06 13.11
CA ILE A 44 -1.50 -6.65 11.85
C ILE A 44 -2.40 -6.14 10.71
N PRO A 45 -1.85 -5.57 9.62
CA PRO A 45 -2.64 -5.10 8.49
C PRO A 45 -3.63 -6.15 8.01
N TRP A 46 -4.87 -5.74 7.72
CA TRP A 46 -5.92 -6.62 7.21
C TRP A 46 -5.45 -7.50 6.05
N LEU A 47 -4.72 -6.95 5.08
CA LEU A 47 -4.22 -7.71 3.94
C LEU A 47 -3.32 -8.89 4.33
N ARG A 48 -2.62 -8.82 5.47
CA ARG A 48 -1.78 -9.93 5.96
C ARG A 48 -2.57 -11.03 6.67
N ARG A 49 -3.82 -10.74 7.06
CA ARG A 49 -4.72 -11.66 7.76
C ARG A 49 -5.65 -12.39 6.79
N THR A 50 -5.79 -11.90 5.56
CA THR A 50 -6.60 -12.55 4.53
C THR A 50 -5.86 -13.70 3.86
N VAL A 51 -6.63 -14.66 3.34
CA VAL A 51 -6.09 -15.69 2.45
C VAL A 51 -5.60 -15.02 1.18
N ARG A 52 -4.45 -15.45 0.64
CA ARG A 52 -3.77 -14.88 -0.53
C ARG A 52 -4.65 -14.78 -1.79
N GLU A 53 -5.75 -15.54 -1.81
CA GLU A 53 -6.74 -15.66 -2.90
C GLU A 53 -7.84 -14.59 -2.86
N ASN A 54 -7.89 -13.74 -1.84
CA ASN A 54 -8.80 -12.59 -1.78
C ASN A 54 -8.04 -11.30 -2.15
N PRO A 55 -7.90 -10.99 -3.46
CA PRO A 55 -7.24 -9.77 -3.88
C PRO A 55 -8.05 -8.55 -3.43
N ALA A 56 -7.33 -7.48 -3.08
CA ALA A 56 -7.93 -6.16 -2.96
C ALA A 56 -7.93 -5.47 -4.33
N SER A 57 -8.75 -4.44 -4.50
CA SER A 57 -8.72 -3.62 -5.70
C SER A 57 -7.39 -2.85 -5.75
N CYS A 58 -6.71 -2.88 -6.90
CA CYS A 58 -5.47 -2.17 -7.13
C CYS A 58 -5.73 -0.66 -7.14
N TYR A 59 -4.91 0.11 -6.43
CA TYR A 59 -5.05 1.56 -6.35
C TYR A 59 -4.84 2.29 -7.69
N PHE A 60 -4.19 1.63 -8.65
CA PHE A 60 -3.81 2.22 -9.94
C PHE A 60 -4.77 1.84 -11.06
N CYS A 61 -4.99 0.55 -11.34
CA CYS A 61 -5.93 0.12 -12.39
C CYS A 61 -7.37 -0.09 -11.90
N GLY A 62 -7.59 -0.25 -10.60
CA GLY A 62 -8.92 -0.49 -10.03
C GLY A 62 -9.38 -1.96 -10.00
N ASP A 63 -8.69 -2.87 -10.66
CA ASP A 63 -9.06 -4.30 -10.66
C ASP A 63 -8.76 -4.99 -9.35
N ASP A 64 -9.56 -6.02 -9.02
CA ASP A 64 -9.36 -6.93 -7.89
C ASP A 64 -8.15 -7.87 -8.14
N ALA A 65 -6.96 -7.28 -8.15
CA ALA A 65 -5.70 -7.87 -8.58
C ALA A 65 -4.55 -7.66 -7.59
N LEU A 66 -4.79 -6.92 -6.50
CA LEU A 66 -3.76 -6.54 -5.54
C LEU A 66 -3.53 -7.66 -4.52
N ILE A 67 -2.32 -8.21 -4.52
CA ILE A 67 -1.90 -9.28 -3.61
C ILE A 67 -0.65 -8.86 -2.81
N ARG A 68 -0.35 -9.56 -1.73
CA ARG A 68 0.88 -9.32 -0.95
C ARG A 68 2.12 -9.67 -1.78
N SER A 69 3.06 -8.73 -1.85
CA SER A 69 4.36 -8.93 -2.50
C SER A 69 5.21 -9.98 -1.78
N GLY A 70 6.15 -10.60 -2.49
CA GLY A 70 7.15 -11.49 -1.89
C GLY A 70 8.13 -10.77 -0.96
N GLY A 71 8.31 -9.45 -1.16
CA GLY A 71 9.16 -8.59 -0.33
C GLY A 71 8.52 -8.09 0.96
N ASP A 72 7.20 -8.29 1.14
CA ASP A 72 6.47 -7.74 2.29
C ASP A 72 7.00 -8.25 3.63
N LEU A 73 7.45 -7.32 4.46
CA LEU A 73 7.96 -7.64 5.80
C LEU A 73 6.82 -7.81 6.77
N SER A 74 6.51 -9.05 7.12
CA SER A 74 5.39 -9.38 8.03
C SER A 74 5.40 -8.62 9.37
N VAL A 75 6.59 -8.28 9.88
CA VAL A 75 6.81 -7.53 11.13
C VAL A 75 6.51 -6.03 11.01
N ASP A 76 6.53 -5.46 9.80
CA ASP A 76 6.36 -4.03 9.57
C ASP A 76 4.87 -3.65 9.55
N ARG A 77 4.30 -3.28 10.68
CA ARG A 77 2.85 -3.05 10.78
C ARG A 77 2.35 -1.75 10.16
N ARG A 78 3.27 -0.86 9.76
CA ARG A 78 2.94 0.48 9.25
C ARG A 78 3.36 0.68 7.80
N ARG A 79 3.77 -0.39 7.11
CA ARG A 79 4.02 -0.42 5.68
C ARG A 79 3.66 -1.80 5.15
N VAL A 80 3.06 -1.85 3.97
CA VAL A 80 2.72 -3.09 3.28
C VAL A 80 3.25 -3.02 1.85
N GLU A 81 3.93 -4.08 1.42
CA GLU A 81 4.35 -4.21 0.03
C GLU A 81 3.38 -5.12 -0.72
N VAL A 82 2.86 -4.61 -1.83
CA VAL A 82 1.85 -5.29 -2.63
C VAL A 82 2.28 -5.37 -4.09
N TYR A 83 1.69 -6.33 -4.78
CA TYR A 83 1.90 -6.58 -6.19
C TYR A 83 0.57 -6.61 -6.92
N CYS A 84 0.46 -5.91 -8.06
CA CYS A 84 -0.71 -6.01 -8.93
C CYS A 84 -0.52 -7.18 -9.91
N ASN A 85 -1.40 -8.18 -9.84
CA ASN A 85 -1.35 -9.36 -10.71
C ASN A 85 -2.11 -9.19 -12.03
N ASN A 86 -2.71 -8.03 -12.30
CA ASN A 86 -3.29 -7.73 -13.60
C ASN A 86 -2.15 -7.56 -14.61
N ASP A 87 -2.16 -8.35 -15.68
CA ASP A 87 -1.15 -8.30 -16.73
C ASP A 87 -1.19 -7.00 -17.55
N GLN A 88 -2.32 -6.28 -17.55
CA GLN A 88 -2.51 -4.97 -18.18
C GLN A 88 -2.18 -3.78 -17.27
N CYS A 89 -1.75 -4.03 -16.02
CA CYS A 89 -1.39 -2.97 -15.08
C CYS A 89 0.12 -2.89 -14.92
N ASP A 90 0.70 -1.76 -15.33
CA ASP A 90 2.15 -1.54 -15.19
C ASP A 90 2.57 -1.22 -13.75
N ALA A 91 1.65 -0.89 -12.83
CA ALA A 91 1.96 -0.68 -11.42
C ALA A 91 2.24 -2.02 -10.70
N ARG A 92 3.37 -2.65 -11.02
CA ARG A 92 3.72 -4.02 -10.61
C ARG A 92 4.00 -4.11 -9.13
N GLU A 93 4.96 -3.35 -8.62
CA GLU A 93 5.30 -3.33 -7.19
C GLU A 93 4.91 -1.97 -6.61
N ILE A 94 4.16 -2.03 -5.52
CA ILE A 94 3.59 -0.88 -4.85
C ILE A 94 3.89 -0.97 -3.35
N GLU A 95 4.29 0.15 -2.77
CA GLU A 95 4.44 0.30 -1.33
C GLU A 95 3.30 1.15 -0.79
N VAL A 96 2.66 0.67 0.28
CA VAL A 96 1.63 1.42 1.02
C VAL A 96 2.17 1.73 2.40
N ILE A 97 2.51 2.99 2.64
CA ILE A 97 3.21 3.46 3.85
C ILE A 97 2.26 4.34 4.66
N VAL A 98 2.06 4.02 5.93
CA VAL A 98 1.32 4.89 6.87
C VAL A 98 2.16 6.14 7.13
N VAL A 99 1.61 7.30 6.79
CA VAL A 99 2.24 8.61 6.99
C VAL A 99 1.52 9.46 8.03
N ASP A 100 0.30 9.08 8.41
CA ASP A 100 -0.43 9.67 9.53
C ASP A 100 -1.30 8.60 10.22
N ASP A 101 -1.09 8.45 11.52
CA ASP A 101 -1.91 7.66 12.44
C ASP A 101 -2.30 8.46 13.70
N GLY A 102 -2.12 9.80 13.65
CA GLY A 102 -2.33 10.70 14.78
C GLY A 102 -1.20 10.72 15.80
N THR A 103 -0.05 10.07 15.52
CA THR A 103 1.11 10.05 16.42
C THR A 103 2.33 10.76 15.84
N GLU A 104 3.10 11.42 16.70
CA GLU A 104 4.38 12.03 16.33
C GLU A 104 5.44 10.98 15.92
N ASP A 105 5.33 9.78 16.47
CA ASP A 105 6.22 8.65 16.16
C ASP A 105 6.18 8.28 14.67
N THR A 106 4.99 8.33 14.05
CA THR A 106 4.89 8.08 12.60
C THR A 106 5.53 9.18 11.77
N ALA A 107 5.39 10.45 12.15
CA ALA A 107 6.07 11.55 11.46
C ALA A 107 7.60 11.49 11.59
N ALA A 108 8.13 10.89 12.67
CA ALA A 108 9.56 10.77 12.92
C ALA A 108 10.25 9.65 12.12
N ARG A 109 9.48 8.71 11.54
CA ARG A 109 10.03 7.55 10.81
C ARG A 109 10.85 7.98 9.60
N THR A 110 11.96 7.28 9.37
CA THR A 110 12.86 7.55 8.25
C THR A 110 12.17 7.43 6.89
N ASP A 111 11.35 6.41 6.69
CA ASP A 111 10.59 6.25 5.43
C ASP A 111 9.58 7.39 5.21
N VAL A 112 8.86 7.83 6.24
CA VAL A 112 7.96 8.98 6.17
C VAL A 112 8.71 10.29 5.89
N ARG A 113 9.87 10.49 6.51
CA ARG A 113 10.73 11.66 6.27
C ARG A 113 11.28 11.70 4.84
N ILE A 114 11.62 10.55 4.26
CA ILE A 114 12.01 10.45 2.84
C ILE A 114 10.86 10.86 1.92
N LEU A 115 9.65 10.38 2.18
CA LEU A 115 8.48 10.75 1.41
C LEU A 115 8.16 12.25 1.50
N ALA A 116 8.44 12.88 2.65
CA ALA A 116 8.29 14.31 2.85
C ALA A 116 9.37 15.13 2.12
N GLU A 117 10.63 14.67 2.16
CA GLU A 117 11.78 15.32 1.51
C GLU A 117 11.63 15.40 -0.01
N TYR A 118 11.27 14.28 -0.65
CA TYR A 118 11.24 14.20 -2.11
C TYR A 118 9.91 14.64 -2.74
N GLY A 119 8.89 14.91 -1.92
CA GLY A 119 7.59 15.44 -2.36
C GLY A 119 6.91 14.63 -3.49
N PRO A 120 5.77 15.12 -4.00
CA PRO A 120 5.12 14.58 -5.19
C PRO A 120 5.77 15.10 -6.48
N ILE A 121 5.83 14.26 -7.51
CA ILE A 121 6.33 14.58 -8.85
C ILE A 121 5.14 14.78 -9.79
N VAL A 122 4.88 16.02 -10.19
CA VAL A 122 3.70 16.36 -11.01
C VAL A 122 3.94 16.34 -12.52
N ASP A 123 5.19 16.19 -12.95
CA ASP A 123 5.58 16.16 -14.36
C ASP A 123 6.13 14.76 -14.72
N ARG A 124 5.21 13.79 -14.75
CA ARG A 124 5.52 12.44 -15.19
C ARG A 124 5.01 12.27 -16.62
N PRO A 125 5.89 12.11 -17.63
CA PRO A 125 5.43 11.89 -18.99
C PRO A 125 4.64 10.58 -19.05
N ALA A 126 3.49 10.62 -19.73
CA ALA A 126 2.81 9.40 -20.12
C ALA A 126 3.75 8.59 -21.01
N SER A 127 3.90 7.29 -20.73
CA SER A 127 4.70 6.41 -21.58
C SER A 127 4.00 6.28 -22.94
N SER A 128 4.46 7.04 -23.94
CA SER A 128 3.95 6.99 -25.32
C SER A 128 4.29 5.66 -26.02
N LEU A 129 5.10 4.81 -25.40
CA LEU A 129 5.49 3.50 -25.94
C LEU A 129 4.42 2.42 -25.69
N ILE A 130 3.38 2.70 -24.89
CA ILE A 130 2.34 1.74 -24.49
C ILE A 130 0.96 2.41 -24.61
N GLU A 131 0.69 3.12 -25.71
CA GLU A 131 -0.51 3.97 -25.84
C GLU A 131 -1.85 3.22 -25.98
N GLU A 132 -1.87 1.88 -26.17
CA GLU A 132 -3.13 1.22 -26.57
C GLU A 132 -3.60 0.02 -25.72
N ILE A 133 -2.86 -0.49 -24.73
CA ILE A 133 -3.20 -1.78 -24.10
C ILE A 133 -2.81 -1.87 -22.62
N GLY A 134 -3.38 -1.04 -21.74
CA GLY A 134 -3.15 -1.17 -20.30
C GLY A 134 -4.24 -0.54 -19.44
N ASP A 135 -4.70 -1.24 -18.40
CA ASP A 135 -5.68 -0.74 -17.42
C ASP A 135 -5.07 0.34 -16.49
N TRP A 136 -3.73 0.36 -16.37
CA TRP A 136 -2.98 1.53 -15.90
C TRP A 136 -1.58 1.52 -16.51
N ILE A 137 -1.15 2.68 -17.03
CA ILE A 137 0.19 2.91 -17.60
C ILE A 137 0.89 4.08 -16.89
N PRO A 138 2.23 4.15 -16.91
CA PRO A 138 2.98 5.28 -16.35
C PRO A 138 2.49 6.61 -16.92
N GLY A 139 2.14 7.55 -16.03
CA GLY A 139 1.56 8.85 -16.40
C GLY A 139 0.02 8.89 -16.42
N ALA A 140 -0.67 7.75 -16.32
CA ALA A 140 -2.12 7.72 -16.15
C ALA A 140 -2.53 8.01 -14.70
N ALA A 141 -3.70 8.63 -14.52
CA ALA A 141 -4.23 8.88 -13.18
C ALA A 141 -4.58 7.56 -12.46
N PRO A 142 -4.19 7.37 -11.18
CA PRO A 142 -4.58 6.18 -10.41
C PRO A 142 -6.10 6.09 -10.21
N ALA A 143 -6.67 4.90 -10.35
CA ALA A 143 -8.11 4.63 -10.16
C ALA A 143 -8.62 5.03 -8.77
N ALA A 144 -7.79 4.94 -7.74
CA ALA A 144 -8.12 5.34 -6.37
C ALA A 144 -8.38 6.86 -6.20
N ARG A 145 -8.07 7.68 -7.23
CA ARG A 145 -8.50 9.09 -7.26
C ARG A 145 -9.98 9.26 -7.57
N ALA A 146 -10.54 8.37 -8.38
CA ALA A 146 -11.93 8.44 -8.81
C ALA A 146 -12.86 7.54 -7.98
N THR A 147 -12.30 6.53 -7.31
CA THR A 147 -13.08 5.47 -6.65
C THR A 147 -12.60 5.18 -5.24
N THR A 148 -13.55 4.96 -4.33
CA THR A 148 -13.24 4.54 -2.96
C THR A 148 -12.60 3.15 -2.98
N SER A 149 -11.43 3.04 -2.36
CA SER A 149 -10.64 1.81 -2.29
C SER A 149 -10.70 1.17 -0.90
N VAL A 150 -10.33 -0.11 -0.82
CA VAL A 150 -10.17 -0.82 0.45
C VAL A 150 -8.93 -0.32 1.17
N CYS A 151 -9.05 -0.08 2.47
CA CYS A 151 -7.90 0.18 3.34
C CYS A 151 -7.17 -1.14 3.65
N LEU A 152 -5.89 -1.28 3.28
CA LEU A 152 -5.14 -2.52 3.57
C LEU A 152 -4.92 -2.79 5.06
N PHE A 153 -5.14 -1.79 5.92
CA PHE A 153 -4.92 -1.88 7.37
C PHE A 153 -6.17 -2.36 8.10
N CYS A 154 -7.34 -1.75 7.86
CA CYS A 154 -8.59 -2.17 8.51
C CYS A 154 -9.46 -3.11 7.67
N GLY A 155 -9.33 -3.10 6.34
CA GLY A 155 -10.11 -3.93 5.41
C GLY A 155 -11.42 -3.28 4.93
N GLU A 156 -11.74 -2.08 5.39
CA GLU A 156 -12.97 -1.38 5.00
C GLU A 156 -12.80 -0.57 3.70
N PRO A 157 -13.83 -0.50 2.84
CA PRO A 157 -13.82 0.31 1.62
C PRO A 157 -14.06 1.78 1.93
N THR A 158 -13.11 2.41 2.62
CA THR A 158 -13.23 3.77 3.15
C THR A 158 -12.07 4.69 2.75
N CYS A 159 -11.13 4.21 1.94
CA CYS A 159 -10.01 5.00 1.46
C CYS A 159 -10.40 5.81 0.24
N GLY A 160 -10.21 7.13 0.30
CA GLY A 160 -10.29 8.04 -0.86
C GLY A 160 -9.12 9.03 -0.84
N PRO A 161 -8.99 9.92 -1.83
CA PRO A 161 -7.92 10.90 -1.87
C PRO A 161 -7.87 11.74 -0.59
N ALA A 162 -6.68 11.86 -0.01
CA ALA A 162 -6.47 12.74 1.12
C ALA A 162 -6.54 14.21 0.64
N PRO A 163 -6.90 15.17 1.52
CA PRO A 163 -6.87 16.59 1.18
C PRO A 163 -5.50 17.11 0.71
N ALA A 164 -4.42 16.42 1.13
CA ALA A 164 -3.04 16.72 0.75
C ALA A 164 -2.54 15.88 -0.44
N ASP A 165 -3.41 15.13 -1.13
CA ASP A 165 -3.03 14.42 -2.36
C ASP A 165 -2.63 15.39 -3.47
N ALA A 166 -1.53 15.08 -4.15
CA ALA A 166 -1.07 15.84 -5.30
C ALA A 166 -1.59 15.19 -6.58
N ALA A 167 -2.72 15.69 -7.09
CA ALA A 167 -3.43 15.09 -8.23
C ALA A 167 -2.58 14.89 -9.50
N GLY A 168 -1.48 15.64 -9.66
CA GLY A 168 -0.54 15.52 -10.77
C GLY A 168 0.47 14.37 -10.65
N ASP A 169 0.71 13.84 -9.44
CA ASP A 169 1.64 12.71 -9.28
C ASP A 169 0.93 11.42 -9.61
N THR A 170 1.32 10.78 -10.69
CA THR A 170 0.66 9.56 -11.19
C THR A 170 1.34 8.30 -10.67
N GLY A 171 2.56 8.39 -10.13
CA GLY A 171 3.27 7.29 -9.48
C GLY A 171 3.06 7.22 -7.97
N ARG A 172 2.50 8.27 -7.36
CA ARG A 172 2.25 8.36 -5.92
C ARG A 172 0.89 8.98 -5.67
N ILE A 173 0.14 8.40 -4.74
CA ILE A 173 -1.16 8.93 -4.30
C ILE A 173 -1.25 8.88 -2.79
N ARG A 174 -1.74 9.97 -2.20
CA ARG A 174 -2.05 10.03 -0.77
C ARG A 174 -3.52 9.70 -0.55
N LEU A 175 -3.80 8.66 0.22
CA LEU A 175 -5.15 8.24 0.55
C LEU A 175 -5.45 8.45 2.04
N ARG A 176 -6.67 8.87 2.33
CA ARG A 176 -7.22 8.96 3.69
C ARG A 176 -8.20 7.83 3.94
N CYS A 177 -8.02 7.10 5.04
CA CYS A 177 -9.02 6.17 5.55
C CYS A 177 -10.05 6.92 6.41
N ASN A 178 -11.32 6.90 5.99
CA ASN A 178 -12.41 7.55 6.74
C ASN A 178 -13.07 6.65 7.80
N ASN A 179 -12.55 5.45 8.03
CA ASN A 179 -13.06 4.57 9.08
C ASN A 179 -12.51 5.02 10.45
N SER A 180 -13.39 5.51 11.33
CA SER A 180 -13.05 5.95 12.69
C SER A 180 -12.50 4.85 13.60
N HIS A 181 -12.66 3.58 13.23
CA HIS A 181 -12.10 2.43 13.94
C HIS A 181 -10.75 1.97 13.37
N CYS A 182 -10.21 2.66 12.36
CA CYS A 182 -8.90 2.39 11.81
C CYS A 182 -7.82 3.19 12.55
N ASN A 183 -6.71 2.54 12.90
CA ASN A 183 -5.54 3.20 13.51
C ASN A 183 -4.65 3.91 12.46
N VAL A 184 -5.16 4.14 11.25
CA VAL A 184 -4.44 4.77 10.15
C VAL A 184 -5.35 5.86 9.60
N ILE A 185 -4.82 7.07 9.51
CA ILE A 185 -5.51 8.25 8.98
C ILE A 185 -5.12 8.40 7.51
N ASP A 186 -3.85 8.65 7.22
CA ASP A 186 -3.34 8.82 5.86
C ASP A 186 -2.26 7.78 5.53
N VAL A 187 -2.28 7.32 4.27
CA VAL A 187 -1.25 6.48 3.67
C VAL A 187 -0.74 7.11 2.39
N GLU A 188 0.53 6.90 2.11
CA GLU A 188 1.12 7.13 0.78
C GLU A 188 1.17 5.78 0.07
N VAL A 189 0.62 5.74 -1.14
CA VAL A 189 0.68 4.60 -2.04
C VAL A 189 1.63 4.97 -3.17
N LEU A 190 2.76 4.30 -3.25
CA LEU A 190 3.86 4.60 -4.16
C LEU A 190 4.13 3.41 -5.09
N VAL A 191 4.13 3.64 -6.40
CA VAL A 191 4.69 2.69 -7.36
C VAL A 191 6.20 2.69 -7.22
N VAL A 192 6.77 1.53 -6.89
CA VAL A 192 8.24 1.36 -6.79
C VAL A 192 8.81 0.61 -8.00
N ARG A 193 7.97 -0.12 -8.74
CA ARG A 193 8.38 -0.72 -10.02
C ARG A 193 7.22 -0.76 -11.00
N ASP A 194 7.46 -0.20 -12.19
CA ASP A 194 6.56 -0.31 -13.34
C ASP A 194 7.25 -0.62 -14.67
N GLY A 195 8.49 -1.11 -14.61
CA GLY A 195 9.27 -1.46 -15.80
C GLY A 195 9.79 -0.25 -16.58
N THR A 196 9.61 0.97 -16.07
CA THR A 196 10.18 2.18 -16.66
C THR A 196 11.32 2.75 -15.81
N PRO A 197 12.35 3.35 -16.44
CA PRO A 197 13.44 4.01 -15.72
C PRO A 197 12.97 5.24 -14.95
N TRP A 198 11.79 5.79 -15.27
CA TRP A 198 11.24 6.96 -14.60
C TRP A 198 10.89 6.69 -13.13
N THR A 199 10.33 5.51 -12.84
CA THR A 199 10.03 5.11 -11.45
C THR A 199 11.31 4.88 -10.66
N GLU A 200 12.27 4.16 -11.24
CA GLU A 200 13.57 3.89 -10.61
C GLU A 200 14.37 5.17 -10.34
N GLY A 201 14.18 6.20 -11.18
CA GLY A 201 14.83 7.51 -11.02
C GLY A 201 14.17 8.44 -10.00
N ARG A 202 13.02 8.08 -9.40
CA ARG A 202 12.35 8.97 -8.44
C ARG A 202 13.15 9.07 -7.14
N GLY A 203 13.26 10.28 -6.60
CA GLY A 203 13.97 10.53 -5.36
C GLY A 203 13.36 9.80 -4.16
N ASP A 204 12.03 9.70 -4.08
CA ASP A 204 11.33 8.97 -3.03
C ASP A 204 11.59 7.46 -3.12
N VAL A 205 11.47 6.86 -4.31
CA VAL A 205 11.79 5.43 -4.54
C VAL A 205 13.26 5.16 -4.19
N HIS A 206 14.19 5.95 -4.72
CA HIS A 206 15.61 5.77 -4.47
C HIS A 206 15.99 5.97 -3.00
N GLY A 207 15.37 6.93 -2.33
CA GLY A 207 15.53 7.16 -0.89
C GLY A 207 15.07 5.96 -0.07
N LEU A 208 13.89 5.41 -0.37
CA LEU A 208 13.34 4.23 0.30
C LEU A 208 14.22 2.98 0.07
N GLU A 209 14.74 2.78 -1.15
CA GLU A 209 15.67 1.70 -1.46
C GLU A 209 16.97 1.78 -0.66
N LYS A 210 17.48 3.00 -0.42
CA LYS A 210 18.70 3.21 0.38
C LYS A 210 18.53 2.92 1.87
N ILE A 211 17.29 2.92 2.39
CA ILE A 211 17.01 2.50 3.77
C ILE A 211 17.34 1.02 3.93
N VAL A 212 17.08 0.22 2.89
CA VAL A 212 17.39 -1.21 2.91
C VAL A 212 18.89 -1.34 3.12
N PRO A 213 19.32 -1.92 4.25
CA PRO A 213 20.72 -1.91 4.60
C PRO A 213 21.57 -2.54 3.48
N ARG A 214 22.78 -2.02 3.29
CA ARG A 214 23.82 -2.64 2.46
C ARG A 214 24.92 -3.05 3.43
N ARG A 215 25.27 -4.34 3.47
CA ARG A 215 26.46 -4.74 4.24
C ARG A 215 27.68 -4.27 3.48
N GLU A 216 28.68 -3.78 4.19
CA GLU A 216 29.99 -3.53 3.61
C GLU A 216 30.59 -4.89 3.25
N GLY A 217 31.00 -5.07 2.00
CA GLY A 217 31.67 -6.30 1.58
C GLY A 217 33.11 -6.34 2.08
N THR A 218 33.69 -7.53 2.15
CA THR A 218 35.11 -7.66 2.49
C THR A 218 35.94 -7.18 1.31
N GLN A 219 36.78 -6.16 1.50
CA GLN A 219 37.73 -5.76 0.46
C GLN A 219 38.94 -6.68 0.45
N VAL A 220 39.20 -7.30 -0.71
CA VAL A 220 40.42 -8.08 -0.96
C VAL A 220 41.00 -7.61 -2.29
N GLY A 221 42.17 -6.98 -2.26
CA GLY A 221 42.86 -6.52 -3.47
C GLY A 221 42.09 -5.49 -4.30
N GLY A 222 41.28 -4.63 -3.66
CA GLY A 222 40.47 -3.60 -4.35
C GLY A 222 39.13 -4.10 -4.91
N ALA A 223 38.85 -5.41 -4.82
CA ALA A 223 37.54 -5.97 -5.12
C ALA A 223 36.73 -6.19 -3.83
N THR A 224 35.44 -5.89 -3.89
CA THR A 224 34.51 -6.07 -2.77
C THR A 224 33.81 -7.42 -2.90
N PHE A 225 33.99 -8.29 -1.91
CA PHE A 225 33.40 -9.63 -1.88
C PHE A 225 32.25 -9.71 -0.86
N TYR A 226 31.19 -10.41 -1.24
CA TYR A 226 30.03 -10.67 -0.39
C TYR A 226 29.83 -12.17 -0.24
N THR A 227 29.62 -12.65 0.98
CA THR A 227 29.09 -14.01 1.17
C THR A 227 27.57 -13.97 0.99
N PRO A 228 26.92 -14.98 0.37
CA PRO A 228 25.47 -15.00 0.20
C PRO A 228 24.67 -14.87 1.50
N ALA A 229 25.22 -15.35 2.61
CA ALA A 229 24.63 -15.18 3.95
C ALA A 229 24.74 -13.74 4.46
N ALA A 230 25.75 -12.97 4.04
CA ALA A 230 25.88 -11.55 4.33
C ALA A 230 24.97 -10.65 3.48
N LEU A 231 24.32 -11.20 2.45
CA LEU A 231 23.33 -10.49 1.62
C LEU A 231 21.90 -10.58 2.18
N ARG A 232 21.69 -11.29 3.30
CA ARG A 232 20.37 -11.46 3.92
C ARG A 232 20.27 -10.60 5.18
N PHE A 233 19.32 -9.69 5.19
CA PHE A 233 18.90 -8.96 6.38
C PHE A 233 17.70 -9.64 7.01
N THR A 234 17.64 -9.62 8.32
CA THR A 234 16.42 -9.96 9.07
C THR A 234 15.35 -8.90 8.82
N ALA A 235 14.08 -9.28 8.94
CA ALA A 235 12.98 -8.35 8.76
C ALA A 235 13.03 -7.22 9.81
N GLU A 236 13.54 -7.55 11.01
CA GLU A 236 13.76 -6.63 12.11
C GLU A 236 14.87 -5.61 11.82
N GLU A 237 15.99 -6.02 11.22
CA GLU A 237 17.07 -5.09 10.82
C GLU A 237 16.57 -4.05 9.80
N ILE A 238 15.77 -4.50 8.82
CA ILE A 238 15.19 -3.60 7.82
C ILE A 238 14.17 -2.67 8.48
N LEU A 239 13.31 -3.20 9.36
CA LEU A 239 12.31 -2.40 10.08
C LEU A 239 12.96 -1.30 10.93
N VAL A 240 14.03 -1.61 11.67
CA VAL A 240 14.76 -0.60 12.46
C VAL A 240 15.27 0.53 11.56
N ARG A 241 15.78 0.22 10.36
CA ARG A 241 16.23 1.26 9.42
C ARG A 241 15.07 2.11 8.88
N ARG A 242 13.91 1.52 8.60
CA ARG A 242 12.70 2.26 8.18
C ARG A 242 12.19 3.21 9.26
N VAL A 243 12.29 2.80 10.52
CA VAL A 243 11.80 3.58 11.66
C VAL A 243 12.80 4.64 12.11
N SER A 244 14.08 4.32 12.23
CA SER A 244 15.08 5.18 12.88
C SER A 244 16.44 5.24 12.17
N GLY A 245 16.51 4.75 10.92
CA GLY A 245 17.71 4.87 10.10
C GLY A 245 18.08 6.32 9.78
N PRO A 246 19.35 6.58 9.43
CA PRO A 246 19.75 7.89 8.94
C PRO A 246 19.02 8.22 7.64
N MET A 247 18.79 9.51 7.39
CA MET A 247 18.36 9.97 6.08
C MET A 247 19.51 9.71 5.07
N PRO A 248 19.21 9.13 3.90
CA PRO A 248 20.19 8.81 2.88
C PRO A 248 20.64 9.99 2.01
#